data_AF-A0A6B2GA11-F1
#
_entry.id   AF-A0A6B2GA11-F1
#
_cell.length_a   1.000
_cell.length_b   1.000
_cell.length_c   1.000
_cell.angle_alpha   90.00
_cell.angle_beta   90.00
_cell.angle_gamma   90.00
#
_symmetry.space_group_name_H-M   'P 1'
#
loop_
_entity.id
_entity.type
_entity.pdbx_description
1 polymer ?
#
loop_
_entity_poly.entity_id
_entity_poly.type
_entity_poly.pdbx_seq_one_letter_code
_entity_poly.pdbx_strand_id
1 'polypeptide(L)'
;MSIQKIVEEAPIIELESQPQHLTEDDCDVTKYTVEMGQIYLSRPSYWEEDGTPKPLMPNEARIRDLTYNAPLLLDIKKTVTDSRGRCTEFNYPKTFFGKIPIMLRSSYCHLYGCTDEELYSYRECPLD
;
A
#
# COMPACT_ATOMS: atom_id res chain seq x y z
N MET A 1 -3.06 -18.70 0.29
CA MET A 1 -2.79 -17.68 1.34
C MET A 1 -3.21 -16.33 0.79
N SER A 2 -3.93 -15.52 1.57
CA SER A 2 -4.29 -14.15 1.18
C SER A 2 -3.18 -13.20 1.62
N ILE A 3 -2.90 -12.15 0.85
CA ILE A 3 -1.91 -11.12 1.20
C ILE A 3 -2.19 -10.49 2.58
N GLN A 4 -3.46 -10.42 2.97
CA GLN A 4 -3.84 -9.93 4.31
C GLN A 4 -3.24 -10.79 5.43
N LYS A 5 -3.19 -12.12 5.24
CA LYS A 5 -2.59 -13.02 6.24
C LYS A 5 -1.10 -12.79 6.40
N ILE A 6 -0.40 -12.46 5.32
CA ILE A 6 1.04 -12.17 5.37
C ILE A 6 1.30 -10.91 6.22
N VAL A 7 0.43 -9.90 6.09
CA VAL A 7 0.54 -8.68 6.89
C VAL A 7 0.22 -8.94 8.36
N GLU A 8 -0.78 -9.78 8.65
CA GLU A 8 -1.12 -10.17 10.02
C GLU A 8 -0.07 -11.07 10.69
N GLU A 9 0.62 -11.90 9.89
CA GLU A 9 1.71 -12.76 10.35
C GLU A 9 3.04 -12.00 10.49
N ALA A 10 3.12 -10.76 9.98
CA ALA A 10 4.32 -9.96 10.08
C ALA A 10 4.61 -9.59 11.55
N PRO A 11 5.86 -9.74 12.01
CA PRO A 11 6.20 -9.36 13.38
C PRO A 11 6.06 -7.85 13.57
N ILE A 12 5.64 -7.47 14.78
CA ILE A 12 5.64 -6.07 15.21
C ILE A 12 7.08 -5.55 15.16
N ILE A 13 7.26 -4.40 14.53
CA ILE A 13 8.59 -3.79 14.38
C ILE A 13 8.83 -2.93 15.61
N GLU A 14 9.80 -3.31 16.43
CA GLU A 14 10.24 -2.55 17.59
C GLU A 14 11.63 -1.96 17.34
N LEU A 15 11.78 -0.67 17.61
CA LEU A 15 13.05 0.06 17.49
C LEU A 15 13.29 0.81 18.79
N GLU A 16 14.45 0.61 19.40
CA GLU A 16 14.88 1.32 20.60
C GLU A 16 16.03 2.25 20.26
N SER A 17 15.92 3.52 20.64
CA SER A 17 17.00 4.49 20.43
C SER A 17 18.17 4.22 21.38
N GLN A 18 19.39 4.10 20.85
CA GLN A 18 20.59 4.05 21.67
C GLN A 18 21.09 5.46 22.00
N PRO A 19 21.42 5.77 23.27
CA PRO A 19 22.02 7.06 23.63
C PRO A 19 23.44 7.14 23.07
N GLN A 20 23.71 8.16 22.24
CA GLN A 20 25.01 8.33 21.56
C GLN A 20 25.97 9.28 22.30
N HIS A 21 25.57 9.88 23.42
CA HIS A 21 26.34 10.88 24.16
C HIS A 21 26.47 10.50 25.66
N LEU A 22 27.66 10.73 26.23
CA LEU A 22 28.05 10.38 27.61
C LEU A 22 27.73 11.46 28.66
N THR A 23 26.99 12.51 28.32
CA THR A 23 26.64 13.57 29.29
C THR A 23 25.46 13.12 30.14
N GLU A 24 25.64 13.16 31.47
CA GLU A 24 24.80 12.53 32.51
C GLU A 24 23.32 12.99 32.60
N ASP A 25 22.84 13.90 31.74
CA ASP A 25 21.59 14.65 31.99
C ASP A 25 20.42 14.45 31.02
N ASP A 26 20.50 13.57 30.00
CA ASP A 26 19.28 13.11 29.30
C ASP A 26 19.55 11.82 28.49
N CYS A 27 19.57 10.68 29.20
CA CYS A 27 19.58 9.35 28.60
C CYS A 27 18.14 8.88 28.30
N ASP A 28 17.39 9.66 27.52
CA ASP A 28 16.01 9.32 27.19
C ASP A 28 15.95 8.25 26.09
N VAL A 29 15.87 6.98 26.51
CA VAL A 29 15.61 5.85 25.61
C VAL A 29 14.15 5.93 25.16
N THR A 30 13.94 6.23 23.88
CA THR A 30 12.62 6.19 23.24
C THR A 30 12.44 4.87 22.49
N LYS A 31 11.36 4.16 22.80
CA LYS A 31 10.93 2.96 22.09
C LYS A 31 9.86 3.32 21.05
N TYR A 32 10.05 2.87 19.83
CA TYR A 32 9.11 3.00 18.73
C TYR A 32 8.57 1.61 18.38
N THR A 33 7.26 1.46 18.42
CA THR A 33 6.57 0.24 18.00
C THR A 33 5.71 0.57 16.79
N VAL A 34 5.86 -0.21 15.72
CA VAL A 34 5.08 -0.06 14.49
C VAL A 34 4.32 -1.35 14.22
N GLU A 35 3.00 -1.20 14.09
CA GLU A 35 2.07 -2.28 13.79
C GLU A 35 1.41 -2.02 12.43
N MET A 36 1.35 -3.08 11.61
CA MET A 36 0.67 -3.07 10.32
C MET A 36 -0.76 -3.56 10.51
N GLY A 37 -1.71 -2.83 9.95
CA GLY A 37 -3.14 -3.12 10.07
C GLY A 37 -3.74 -3.69 8.78
N GLN A 38 -4.97 -3.25 8.49
CA GLN A 38 -5.74 -3.69 7.34
C GLN A 38 -5.13 -3.16 6.03
N ILE A 39 -5.06 -4.02 5.01
CA ILE A 39 -4.71 -3.62 3.65
C ILE A 39 -5.96 -3.18 2.86
N TYR A 40 -5.75 -2.25 1.93
CA TYR A 40 -6.72 -1.88 0.91
C TYR A 40 -6.06 -1.91 -0.46
N LEU A 41 -6.61 -2.70 -1.36
CA LEU A 41 -6.18 -2.77 -2.74
C LEU A 41 -7.22 -2.04 -3.60
N SER A 42 -6.78 -1.03 -4.34
CA SER A 42 -7.65 -0.35 -5.31
C SER A 42 -7.51 -0.97 -6.70
N ARG A 43 -8.23 -0.43 -7.69
CA ARG A 43 -8.09 -0.86 -9.08
C ARG A 43 -6.84 -0.25 -9.74
N PRO A 44 -6.30 -0.86 -10.80
CA PRO A 44 -5.10 -0.38 -11.50
C PRO A 44 -5.16 1.09 -11.92
N SER A 45 -4.23 1.89 -11.42
CA SER A 45 -4.17 3.32 -11.74
C SER A 45 -2.76 3.78 -11.98
N TYR A 46 -2.62 4.82 -12.78
CA TYR A 46 -1.35 5.46 -13.07
C TYR A 46 -1.46 6.96 -12.81
N TRP A 47 -0.31 7.57 -12.56
CA TRP A 47 -0.21 9.01 -12.34
C TRP A 47 0.25 9.66 -13.64
N GLU A 48 -0.49 10.65 -14.10
CA GLU A 48 -0.06 11.50 -15.22
C GLU A 48 0.88 12.62 -14.77
N GLU A 49 1.48 13.31 -15.73
CA GLU A 49 2.37 14.47 -15.50
C GLU A 49 1.68 15.57 -14.68
N ASP A 50 0.37 15.73 -14.84
CA ASP A 50 -0.46 16.67 -14.09
C ASP A 50 -0.68 16.25 -12.62
N GLY A 51 -0.14 15.10 -12.20
CA GLY A 51 -0.27 14.59 -10.83
C GLY A 51 -1.67 14.07 -10.49
N THR A 52 -2.54 13.86 -11.48
CA THR A 52 -3.87 13.27 -11.26
C THR A 52 -3.82 11.76 -11.50
N PRO A 53 -4.38 10.93 -10.60
CA PRO A 53 -4.47 9.51 -10.82
C PRO A 53 -5.57 9.20 -11.84
N LYS A 54 -5.23 8.49 -12.92
CA LYS A 54 -6.20 7.99 -13.90
C LYS A 54 -6.30 6.47 -13.84
N PRO A 55 -7.50 5.90 -14.09
CA PRO A 55 -7.64 4.47 -14.23
C PRO A 55 -6.82 3.99 -15.43
N LEU A 56 -6.01 2.95 -15.22
CA LEU A 56 -5.22 2.36 -16.29
C LEU A 56 -6.05 1.23 -16.92
N MET A 57 -6.30 1.31 -18.22
CA MET A 57 -6.88 0.19 -18.99
C MET A 57 -5.77 -0.74 -19.49
N PRO A 58 -6.01 -2.06 -19.62
CA PRO A 58 -4.95 -2.99 -20.06
C PRO A 58 -4.38 -2.69 -21.44
N ASN A 59 -5.22 -2.39 -22.43
CA ASN A 59 -4.77 -1.98 -23.76
C ASN A 59 -3.92 -0.71 -23.73
N GLU A 60 -4.30 0.27 -22.91
CA GLU A 60 -3.52 1.50 -22.73
C GLU A 60 -2.15 1.20 -22.11
N ALA A 61 -2.10 0.33 -21.10
CA ALA A 61 -0.86 -0.11 -20.48
C ALA A 61 0.08 -0.78 -21.51
N ARG A 62 -0.49 -1.60 -22.40
CA ARG A 62 0.25 -2.26 -23.49
C ARG A 62 0.82 -1.27 -24.50
N ILE A 63 0.03 -0.29 -24.94
CA ILE A 63 0.47 0.70 -25.95
C ILE A 63 1.55 1.63 -25.40
N ARG A 64 1.53 1.90 -24.09
CA ARG A 64 2.44 2.83 -23.42
C ARG A 64 3.59 2.15 -22.68
N ASP A 65 3.75 0.83 -22.84
CA ASP A 65 4.73 0.01 -22.13
C ASP A 65 4.71 0.21 -20.59
N LEU A 66 3.51 0.41 -20.03
CA LEU A 66 3.30 0.57 -18.59
C LEU A 66 3.01 -0.78 -17.93
N THR A 67 3.45 -0.94 -16.68
CA THR A 67 3.06 -2.10 -15.87
C THR A 67 1.64 -1.93 -15.36
N TYR A 68 0.76 -2.88 -15.67
CA TYR A 68 -0.63 -2.91 -15.18
C TYR A 68 -0.69 -3.28 -13.69
N ASN A 69 -0.51 -2.29 -12.82
CA ASN A 69 -0.46 -2.45 -11.38
C ASN A 69 -1.48 -1.58 -10.65
N ALA A 70 -1.89 -2.03 -9.47
CA ALA A 70 -2.80 -1.31 -8.58
C ALA A 70 -2.06 -0.81 -7.34
N PRO A 71 -2.39 0.38 -6.82
CA PRO A 71 -1.83 0.86 -5.57
C PRO A 71 -2.40 0.10 -4.37
N LEU A 72 -1.50 -0.30 -3.48
CA LEU A 72 -1.78 -0.94 -2.21
C LEU A 72 -1.65 0.12 -1.10
N LEU A 73 -2.71 0.28 -0.33
CA LEU A 73 -2.77 1.14 0.85
C LEU A 73 -2.81 0.27 2.11
N LEU A 74 -2.24 0.76 3.21
CA LEU A 74 -2.14 0.05 4.48
C LEU A 74 -2.45 1.01 5.64
N ASP A 75 -3.16 0.52 6.64
CA ASP A 75 -3.27 1.22 7.92
C ASP A 75 -2.04 0.94 8.79
N ILE A 76 -1.36 1.99 9.24
CA ILE A 76 -0.17 1.88 10.08
C ILE A 76 -0.46 2.50 11.44
N LYS A 77 -0.18 1.77 12.51
CA LYS A 77 -0.21 2.28 13.88
C LYS A 77 1.21 2.41 14.39
N LYS A 78 1.55 3.57 14.91
CA LYS A 78 2.85 3.88 15.51
C LYS A 78 2.64 4.26 16.96
N THR A 79 3.27 3.54 17.86
CA THR A 79 3.29 3.85 19.28
C THR A 79 4.70 4.31 19.66
N VAL A 80 4.78 5.46 20.30
CA VAL A 80 6.03 6.04 20.81
C VAL A 80 5.97 5.97 22.32
N THR A 81 6.88 5.23 22.94
CA THR A 81 7.03 5.11 24.39
C THR A 81 8.32 5.81 24.80
N ASP A 82 8.16 6.87 25.58
CA ASP A 82 9.27 7.65 26.13
C ASP A 82 9.89 6.95 27.36
N SER A 83 11.10 7.34 27.75
CA SER A 83 11.84 6.81 28.91
C SER A 83 11.05 6.91 30.22
N ARG A 84 10.17 7.91 30.30
CA ARG A 84 9.29 8.22 31.44
C ARG A 84 7.98 7.41 31.45
N GLY A 85 7.84 6.44 30.54
CA GLY A 85 6.66 5.58 30.41
C GLY A 85 5.45 6.27 29.77
N ARG A 86 5.64 7.44 29.14
CA ARG A 86 4.56 8.11 28.39
C ARG A 86 4.40 7.43 27.04
N CYS A 87 3.21 6.89 26.77
CA CYS A 87 2.85 6.30 25.48
C CYS A 87 2.06 7.31 24.64
N THR A 88 2.50 7.54 23.41
CA THR A 88 1.81 8.38 22.42
C THR A 88 1.51 7.55 21.18
N GLU A 89 0.24 7.44 20.81
CA GLU A 89 -0.21 6.65 19.66
C GLU A 89 -0.52 7.56 18.46
N PHE A 90 -0.05 7.14 17.28
CA PHE A 90 -0.29 7.79 16.00
C PHE A 90 -0.89 6.77 15.04
N ASN A 91 -2.05 7.12 14.47
CA ASN A 91 -2.74 6.29 13.49
C ASN A 91 -2.61 6.95 12.11
N TYR A 92 -2.07 6.20 11.14
CA TYR A 92 -1.91 6.62 9.76
C TYR A 92 -2.81 5.76 8.85
N PRO A 93 -4.09 6.14 8.67
CA PRO A 93 -5.02 5.38 7.86
C PRO A 93 -4.70 5.53 6.36
N LYS A 94 -4.89 4.46 5.59
CA LYS A 94 -4.76 4.44 4.12
C LYS A 94 -3.44 5.00 3.60
N THR A 95 -2.34 4.65 4.25
CA THR A 95 -1.00 5.05 3.84
C THR A 95 -0.59 4.27 2.59
N PHE A 96 -0.05 4.94 1.58
CA PHE A 96 0.46 4.27 0.38
C PHE A 96 1.68 3.40 0.73
N PHE A 97 1.56 2.09 0.48
CA PHE A 97 2.62 1.12 0.76
C PHE A 97 3.39 0.74 -0.50
N GLY A 98 2.70 0.59 -1.64
CA GLY A 98 3.33 0.19 -2.89
C GLY A 98 2.34 -0.13 -3.99
N LYS A 99 2.81 -0.86 -5.01
CA LYS A 99 1.99 -1.28 -6.16
C LYS A 99 2.08 -2.78 -6.35
N ILE A 100 0.96 -3.41 -6.72
CA ILE A 100 0.87 -4.85 -6.99
C ILE A 100 0.45 -5.05 -8.44
N PRO A 101 1.17 -5.88 -9.23
CA PRO A 101 0.74 -6.23 -10.58
C PRO A 101 -0.59 -6.98 -10.53
N ILE A 102 -1.56 -6.53 -11.33
CA ILE A 102 -2.89 -7.13 -11.38
C ILE A 102 -3.00 -8.03 -12.61
N MET A 103 -3.51 -9.24 -12.40
CA MET A 103 -3.77 -10.17 -13.50
C MET A 103 -4.99 -9.70 -14.31
N LEU A 104 -4.91 -9.78 -15.64
CA LEU A 104 -6.05 -9.46 -16.50
C LEU A 104 -7.25 -10.34 -16.17
N ARG A 105 -8.45 -9.76 -16.22
CA ARG A 105 -9.73 -10.43 -15.91
C ARG A 105 -9.87 -10.98 -14.48
N SER A 106 -8.87 -10.78 -13.60
CA SER A 106 -9.03 -11.05 -12.16
C SER A 106 -10.04 -10.09 -11.52
N SER A 107 -10.56 -10.42 -10.33
CA SER A 107 -11.59 -9.62 -9.63
C SER A 107 -11.23 -8.14 -9.40
N TYR A 108 -9.95 -7.80 -9.36
CA TYR A 108 -9.45 -6.43 -9.16
C TYR A 108 -9.07 -5.72 -10.48
N CYS A 109 -9.19 -6.41 -11.63
CA CYS A 109 -8.97 -5.83 -12.95
C CYS A 109 -10.16 -4.95 -13.37
N HIS A 110 -9.90 -3.95 -14.22
CA HIS A 110 -10.95 -3.14 -14.81
C HIS A 110 -11.92 -3.94 -15.68
N LEU A 111 -11.44 -4.98 -16.36
CA LEU A 111 -12.24 -5.82 -17.26
C LEU A 111 -13.14 -6.83 -16.53
N TYR A 112 -13.04 -6.92 -15.21
CA TYR A 112 -13.83 -7.88 -14.44
C TYR A 112 -15.31 -7.53 -14.46
N GLY A 113 -16.13 -8.44 -14.97
CA GLY A 113 -17.58 -8.27 -15.07
C GLY A 113 -18.04 -7.37 -16.22
N CYS A 114 -17.14 -6.95 -17.11
CA CYS A 114 -17.52 -6.21 -18.30
C CYS A 114 -18.31 -7.08 -19.28
N THR A 115 -19.29 -6.48 -19.95
CA THR A 115 -20.02 -7.13 -21.05
C THR A 115 -19.20 -7.12 -22.34
N ASP A 116 -19.54 -7.98 -23.30
CA ASP A 116 -18.86 -8.03 -24.60
C ASP A 116 -18.87 -6.66 -25.29
N GLU A 117 -19.97 -5.91 -25.22
CA GLU A 117 -20.10 -4.55 -25.76
C GLU A 117 -19.12 -3.57 -25.10
N GLU A 118 -18.98 -3.64 -23.78
CA GLU A 118 -18.02 -2.81 -23.03
C GLU A 118 -16.58 -3.17 -23.40
N LEU A 119 -16.26 -4.46 -23.53
CA LEU A 119 -14.93 -4.90 -23.95
C LEU A 119 -14.58 -4.35 -25.34
N TYR A 120 -15.51 -4.39 -26.30
CA TYR A 120 -15.30 -3.74 -27.60
C TYR A 120 -15.07 -2.23 -27.46
N SER A 121 -15.81 -1.55 -26.57
CA SER A 121 -15.61 -0.12 -26.30
C SER A 121 -14.22 0.21 -25.74
N TYR A 122 -13.67 -0.70 -24.91
CA TYR A 122 -12.32 -0.62 -24.36
C TYR A 122 -11.23 -1.14 -25.32
N ARG A 123 -11.63 -1.55 -26.54
CA ARG A 123 -10.75 -2.16 -27.56
C ARG A 123 -10.06 -3.42 -27.05
N GLU A 124 -10.74 -4.17 -26.21
CA GLU A 124 -10.33 -5.49 -25.75
C GLU A 124 -11.13 -6.57 -26.49
N CYS A 125 -10.56 -7.77 -26.60
CA CYS A 125 -11.24 -8.90 -27.24
C CYS A 125 -12.10 -9.66 -26.20
N PRO A 126 -13.40 -9.92 -26.47
CA PRO A 126 -14.21 -10.76 -25.59
C PRO A 126 -13.72 -12.20 -25.48
N LEU A 127 -13.07 -12.70 -26.53
CA LEU A 127 -12.53 -14.07 -26.60
C LEU A 127 -11.11 -14.23 -26.05
N ASP A 128 -10.49 -13.16 -25.55
CA ASP A 128 -9.30 -13.25 -24.68
C ASP A 128 -9.66 -13.90 -23.33
#